data_AF-A0A940ZKT0-F1
#
_entry.id   AF-A0A940ZKT0-F1
#
_cell.length_a   1.000
_cell.length_b   1.000
_cell.length_c   1.000
_cell.angle_alpha   90.00
_cell.angle_beta   90.00
_cell.angle_gamma   90.00
#
_symmetry.space_group_name_H-M   'P 1'
#
loop_
_entity.id
_entity.type
_entity.pdbx_description
1 polymer ?
#
loop_
_entity_poly.entity_id
_entity_poly.type
_entity_poly.pdbx_seq_one_letter_code
_entity_poly.pdbx_strand_id
1 'polypeptide(L)'
;MSEDIRLHEKNIGVYGIGGVYLIVTPLEYTVQIVVDKLIDISEPMLEMWLDFRDEWAADKKGIPYFILMTSFAGYIVNLYLDKELDTLQRILAVIEDLYCNEGTEVNMLLTSGLLEDIQLFLKEENIPLSTFMALLGDKSKERWETVRVYLEEGKPIKYE
;
A
#
# COMPACT_ATOMS: atom_id res chain seq x y z
N MET A 1 5.35 4.65 -48.80
CA MET A 1 6.59 4.50 -48.02
C MET A 1 6.30 5.01 -46.63
N SER A 2 5.92 4.12 -45.72
CA SER A 2 5.71 4.40 -44.30
C SER A 2 6.96 3.98 -43.55
N GLU A 3 7.58 4.91 -42.84
CA GLU A 3 8.75 4.64 -42.01
C GLU A 3 8.35 3.82 -40.78
N ASP A 4 8.93 2.63 -40.66
CA ASP A 4 8.92 1.79 -39.47
C ASP A 4 9.65 2.50 -38.33
N ILE A 5 8.91 2.99 -37.34
CA ILE A 5 9.48 3.39 -36.06
C ILE A 5 9.58 2.13 -35.20
N ARG A 6 10.79 1.54 -35.17
CA ARG A 6 11.20 0.55 -34.17
C ARG A 6 11.22 1.22 -32.79
N LEU A 7 10.13 1.08 -32.03
CA LEU A 7 10.13 1.35 -30.59
C LEU A 7 10.97 0.27 -29.90
N HIS A 8 12.13 0.68 -29.38
CA HIS A 8 12.92 -0.11 -28.46
C HIS A 8 12.06 -0.53 -27.26
N GLU A 9 12.13 -1.82 -26.95
CA GLU A 9 11.58 -2.46 -25.75
C GLU A 9 11.97 -1.68 -24.50
N LYS A 10 11.04 -0.85 -24.01
CA LYS A 10 10.94 -0.51 -22.59
C LYS A 10 9.65 -1.13 -22.11
N ASN A 11 9.75 -1.90 -21.03
CA ASN A 11 8.65 -2.58 -20.38
C ASN A 11 7.55 -1.59 -19.97
N ILE A 12 6.56 -1.40 -20.84
CA ILE A 12 5.38 -0.57 -20.60
C ILE A 12 4.22 -1.55 -20.40
N GLY A 13 3.67 -1.60 -19.19
CA GLY A 13 2.44 -2.35 -18.92
C GLY A 13 1.25 -1.59 -19.49
N VAL A 14 0.38 -2.29 -20.21
CA VAL A 14 -0.90 -1.75 -20.69
C VAL A 14 -1.99 -2.41 -19.87
N TYR A 15 -2.68 -1.64 -19.02
CA TYR A 15 -3.76 -2.13 -18.17
C TYR A 15 -5.10 -1.54 -18.59
N GLY A 16 -6.17 -2.34 -18.49
CA GLY A 16 -7.51 -1.94 -18.89
C GLY A 16 -8.56 -2.45 -17.90
N ILE A 17 -9.29 -1.52 -17.29
CA ILE A 17 -10.58 -1.79 -16.63
C ILE A 17 -11.59 -0.83 -17.28
N GLY A 18 -12.68 -1.37 -17.83
CA GLY A 18 -13.74 -0.56 -18.43
C GLY A 18 -13.43 0.07 -19.80
N GLY A 19 -12.40 -0.41 -20.52
CA GLY A 19 -12.11 0.02 -21.89
C GLY A 19 -11.21 1.27 -22.04
N VAL A 20 -10.61 1.75 -20.93
CA VAL A 20 -9.59 2.79 -20.95
C VAL A 20 -8.22 2.15 -20.71
N TYR A 21 -7.29 2.35 -21.63
CA TYR A 21 -5.91 1.87 -21.53
C TYR A 21 -5.01 3.01 -21.08
N LEU A 22 -4.39 2.86 -19.91
CA LEU A 22 -3.41 3.82 -19.40
C LEU A 22 -1.99 3.27 -19.59
N ILE A 23 -1.09 4.14 -20.06
CA ILE A 23 0.35 3.90 -20.04
C ILE A 23 0.79 4.16 -18.60
N VAL A 24 0.96 3.10 -17.82
CA VAL A 24 1.47 3.17 -16.44
C VAL A 24 2.97 2.90 -16.44
N THR A 25 3.69 3.68 -15.65
CA THR A 25 5.08 3.38 -15.34
C THR A 25 5.17 2.03 -14.59
N PRO A 26 6.31 1.32 -14.68
CA PRO A 26 6.50 0.09 -13.92
C PRO A 26 6.27 0.25 -12.41
N LEU A 27 6.59 1.42 -11.84
CA LEU A 27 6.33 1.73 -10.45
C LEU A 27 4.83 1.86 -10.15
N GLU A 28 4.08 2.59 -10.99
CA GLU A 28 2.62 2.70 -10.85
C GLU A 28 1.94 1.34 -11.00
N TYR A 29 2.41 0.49 -11.91
CA TYR A 29 1.89 -0.87 -12.07
C TYR A 29 2.08 -1.72 -10.81
N THR A 30 3.31 -1.73 -10.26
CA THR A 30 3.63 -2.49 -9.03
C THR A 30 2.84 -2.00 -7.83
N VAL A 31 2.62 -0.68 -7.72
CA VAL A 31 1.84 -0.11 -6.63
C VAL A 31 0.34 -0.34 -6.80
N GLN A 32 -0.17 -0.36 -8.03
CA GLN A 32 -1.57 -0.68 -8.30
C GLN A 32 -1.94 -2.10 -7.81
N ILE A 33 -1.02 -3.07 -7.90
CA ILE A 33 -1.23 -4.43 -7.38
C ILE A 33 -1.54 -4.41 -5.87
N VAL A 34 -0.87 -3.54 -5.11
CA VAL A 34 -1.11 -3.39 -3.66
C VAL A 34 -2.52 -2.87 -3.43
N VAL A 35 -2.89 -1.80 -4.14
CA VAL A 35 -4.20 -1.15 -3.99
C VAL A 35 -5.33 -2.11 -4.38
N ASP A 36 -5.20 -2.80 -5.52
CA ASP A 36 -6.19 -3.76 -6.01
C ASP A 36 -6.42 -4.89 -4.98
N LYS A 37 -5.34 -5.51 -4.48
CA LYS A 37 -5.41 -6.57 -3.48
C LYS A 37 -6.06 -6.13 -2.16
N LEU A 38 -5.82 -4.88 -1.71
CA LEU A 38 -6.41 -4.34 -0.49
C LEU A 38 -7.89 -3.97 -0.65
N ILE A 39 -8.28 -3.52 -1.84
CA ILE A 39 -9.66 -3.18 -2.18
C ILE A 39 -10.53 -4.41 -2.34
N ASP A 40 -10.02 -5.47 -2.98
CA ASP A 40 -10.74 -6.73 -3.21
C ASP A 40 -11.28 -7.36 -1.92
N ILE A 41 -10.67 -7.03 -0.78
CA ILE A 41 -11.03 -7.52 0.55
C ILE A 41 -11.71 -6.46 1.43
N SER A 42 -11.83 -5.22 0.95
CA SER A 42 -12.31 -4.06 1.70
C SER A 42 -13.27 -3.21 0.86
N GLU A 43 -14.54 -3.61 0.79
CA GLU A 43 -15.57 -2.88 0.04
C GLU A 43 -15.66 -1.38 0.39
N PRO A 44 -15.59 -0.94 1.67
CA PRO A 44 -15.59 0.48 2.00
C PRO A 44 -14.40 1.27 1.44
N MET A 45 -13.27 0.60 1.18
CA MET A 45 -12.09 1.23 0.60
C MET A 45 -12.21 1.41 -0.91
N LEU A 46 -13.11 0.67 -1.58
CA LEU A 46 -13.34 0.84 -3.01
C LEU A 46 -13.87 2.23 -3.32
N GLU A 47 -14.87 2.71 -2.59
CA GLU A 47 -15.45 4.04 -2.82
C GLU A 47 -14.40 5.13 -2.58
N MET A 48 -13.67 5.06 -1.47
CA MET A 48 -12.57 5.98 -1.19
C MET A 48 -11.51 5.96 -2.31
N TRP A 49 -11.13 4.78 -2.79
CA TRP A 49 -10.17 4.66 -3.89
C TRP A 49 -10.67 5.30 -5.18
N LEU A 50 -11.94 5.09 -5.55
CA LEU A 50 -12.52 5.68 -6.75
C LEU A 50 -12.50 7.21 -6.66
N ASP A 51 -12.92 7.76 -5.52
CA ASP A 51 -12.90 9.21 -5.26
C ASP A 51 -11.46 9.76 -5.32
N PHE A 52 -10.52 9.09 -4.66
CA PHE A 52 -9.11 9.48 -4.65
C PHE A 52 -8.51 9.43 -6.06
N ARG A 53 -8.73 8.34 -6.80
CA ARG A 53 -8.23 8.20 -8.17
C ARG A 53 -8.79 9.30 -9.07
N ASP A 54 -10.07 9.64 -8.94
CA ASP A 54 -10.72 10.66 -9.75
C ASP A 54 -10.21 12.07 -9.39
N GLU A 55 -9.92 12.35 -8.11
CA GLU A 55 -9.26 13.59 -7.66
C GLU A 55 -7.89 13.77 -8.33
N TRP A 56 -7.09 12.70 -8.40
CA TRP A 56 -5.72 12.74 -8.89
C TRP A 56 -5.57 12.43 -10.39
N ALA A 57 -6.67 12.11 -11.09
CA ALA A 57 -6.64 11.67 -12.49
C ALA A 57 -6.02 12.69 -13.46
N ALA A 58 -6.09 13.98 -13.15
CA ALA A 58 -5.53 15.06 -13.98
C ALA A 58 -4.11 15.49 -13.56
N ASP A 59 -3.55 14.92 -12.48
CA ASP A 59 -2.21 15.30 -12.02
C ASP A 59 -1.13 14.69 -12.91
N LYS A 60 -0.23 15.55 -13.41
CA LYS A 60 0.89 15.15 -14.28
C LYS A 60 2.00 14.42 -13.52
N LYS A 61 1.99 14.45 -12.19
CA LYS A 61 2.96 13.79 -11.31
C LYS A 61 2.55 12.37 -10.94
N GLY A 62 1.35 11.93 -11.32
CA GLY A 62 0.80 10.63 -10.98
C GLY A 62 0.07 10.63 -9.63
N ILE A 63 -0.43 9.45 -9.26
CA ILE A 63 -1.22 9.24 -8.05
C ILE A 63 -0.31 9.23 -6.81
N PRO A 64 -0.59 10.00 -5.76
CA PRO A 64 0.24 10.05 -4.56
C PRO A 64 -0.07 8.88 -3.62
N TYR A 65 0.39 7.69 -3.98
CA TYR A 65 0.05 6.44 -3.27
C TYR A 65 0.40 6.40 -1.78
N PHE A 66 1.43 7.12 -1.33
CA PHE A 66 1.72 7.22 0.11
C PHE A 66 0.58 7.88 0.89
N ILE A 67 -0.07 8.90 0.32
CA ILE A 67 -1.24 9.54 0.93
C ILE A 67 -2.44 8.57 0.98
N LEU A 68 -2.61 7.78 -0.08
CA LEU A 68 -3.63 6.72 -0.09
C LEU A 68 -3.36 5.69 1.02
N MET A 69 -2.11 5.28 1.21
CA MET A 69 -1.75 4.31 2.25
C MET A 69 -2.04 4.84 3.67
N THR A 70 -1.86 6.14 3.92
CA THR A 70 -2.31 6.76 5.19
C THR A 70 -3.80 6.54 5.44
N SER A 71 -4.63 6.63 4.39
CA SER A 71 -6.08 6.40 4.51
C SER A 71 -6.40 4.93 4.79
N PHE A 72 -5.66 4.00 4.17
CA PHE A 72 -5.74 2.56 4.51
C PHE A 72 -5.29 2.28 5.94
N ALA A 73 -4.22 2.92 6.42
CA ALA A 73 -3.73 2.76 7.79
C ALA A 73 -4.79 3.17 8.82
N GLY A 74 -5.46 4.31 8.60
CA GLY A 74 -6.56 4.76 9.45
C GLY A 74 -7.74 3.78 9.47
N TYR A 75 -8.12 3.27 8.29
CA TYR A 75 -9.16 2.24 8.18
C TYR A 75 -8.79 0.97 8.95
N ILE A 76 -7.55 0.50 8.84
CA ILE A 76 -7.05 -0.68 9.56
C ILE A 76 -7.11 -0.50 11.08
N VAL A 77 -6.76 0.69 11.59
CA VAL A 77 -6.85 1.00 13.02
C VAL A 77 -8.31 1.07 13.47
N ASN A 78 -9.21 1.64 12.65
CA ASN A 78 -10.64 1.66 12.95
C ASN A 78 -11.23 0.25 13.03
N LEU A 79 -10.85 -0.66 12.11
CA LEU A 79 -11.27 -2.06 12.19
C LEU A 79 -10.85 -2.72 13.52
N TYR A 80 -9.66 -2.39 14.01
CA TYR A 80 -9.20 -2.88 15.31
C TYR A 80 -10.03 -2.29 16.47
N LEU A 81 -10.28 -0.98 16.47
CA LEU A 81 -11.09 -0.28 17.47
C LEU A 81 -12.54 -0.78 17.52
N ASP A 82 -13.14 -0.98 16.35
CA ASP A 82 -14.52 -1.44 16.17
C ASP A 82 -14.66 -2.96 16.38
N LYS A 83 -13.54 -3.67 16.62
CA LYS A 83 -13.46 -5.12 16.83
C LYS A 83 -13.92 -5.95 15.62
N GLU A 84 -13.77 -5.40 14.42
CA GLU A 84 -14.00 -6.06 13.13
C GLU A 84 -12.82 -6.97 12.76
N LEU A 85 -12.48 -7.90 13.66
CA LEU A 85 -11.24 -8.67 13.63
C LEU A 85 -11.13 -9.61 12.42
N ASP A 86 -12.24 -10.12 11.90
CA ASP A 86 -12.24 -11.02 10.74
C ASP A 86 -11.79 -10.29 9.46
N THR A 87 -12.22 -9.04 9.28
CA THR A 87 -11.80 -8.20 8.15
C THR A 87 -10.36 -7.74 8.35
N LEU A 88 -10.00 -7.32 9.56
CA LEU A 88 -8.63 -6.96 9.91
C LEU A 88 -7.65 -8.10 9.62
N GLN A 89 -7.95 -9.33 10.06
CA GLN A 89 -7.09 -10.49 9.83
C GLN A 89 -6.90 -10.80 8.34
N ARG A 90 -7.95 -10.65 7.52
CA ARG A 90 -7.86 -10.84 6.07
C ARG A 90 -6.93 -9.79 5.43
N ILE A 91 -7.03 -8.53 5.86
CA ILE A 91 -6.14 -7.46 5.39
C ILE A 91 -4.70 -7.72 5.79
N LEU A 92 -4.45 -8.05 7.06
CA LEU A 92 -3.10 -8.35 7.53
C LEU A 92 -2.48 -9.57 6.82
N ALA A 93 -3.29 -10.57 6.46
CA ALA A 93 -2.83 -11.70 5.67
C ALA A 93 -2.43 -11.31 4.24
N VAL A 94 -3.17 -10.39 3.61
CA VAL A 94 -2.80 -9.85 2.28
C VAL A 94 -1.53 -9.01 2.35
N ILE A 95 -1.37 -8.20 3.40
CA ILE A 95 -0.14 -7.42 3.62
C ILE A 95 1.06 -8.36 3.80
N GLU A 96 0.91 -9.44 4.57
CA GLU A 96 1.95 -10.45 4.72
C GLU A 96 2.30 -11.12 3.38
N ASP A 97 1.31 -11.51 2.59
CA ASP A 97 1.50 -12.08 1.25
C ASP A 97 2.28 -11.13 0.34
N LEU A 98 1.91 -9.85 0.32
CA LEU A 98 2.60 -8.82 -0.45
C LEU A 98 4.07 -8.67 -0.02
N TYR A 99 4.34 -8.63 1.29
CA TYR A 99 5.70 -8.57 1.81
C TYR A 99 6.57 -9.77 1.44
N CYS A 100 5.97 -10.95 1.27
CA CYS A 100 6.70 -12.18 0.96
C CYS A 100 6.96 -12.35 -0.53
N ASN A 101 6.07 -11.85 -1.39
CA ASN A 101 6.04 -12.21 -2.80
C ASN A 101 6.34 -11.04 -3.75
N GLU A 102 6.30 -9.79 -3.28
CA GLU A 102 6.51 -8.62 -4.12
C GLU A 102 7.89 -7.98 -3.92
N GLY A 103 8.23 -7.06 -4.84
CA GLY A 103 9.54 -6.40 -4.91
C GLY A 103 9.75 -5.26 -3.90
N THR A 104 10.94 -4.68 -3.96
CA THR A 104 11.42 -3.61 -3.09
C THR A 104 10.48 -2.40 -3.04
N GLU A 105 9.84 -2.03 -4.16
CA GLU A 105 8.91 -0.91 -4.24
C GLU A 105 7.64 -1.15 -3.43
N VAL A 106 7.08 -2.37 -3.45
CA VAL A 106 5.93 -2.76 -2.62
C VAL A 106 6.34 -2.75 -1.15
N ASN A 107 7.50 -3.33 -0.84
CA ASN A 107 8.04 -3.33 0.52
C ASN A 107 8.19 -1.89 1.06
N MET A 108 8.67 -0.96 0.24
CA MET A 108 8.78 0.44 0.61
C MET A 108 7.41 1.08 0.87
N LEU A 109 6.45 0.88 -0.03
CA LEU A 109 5.12 1.45 0.11
C LEU A 109 4.40 0.92 1.36
N LEU A 110 4.41 -0.38 1.59
CA LEU A 110 3.76 -0.97 2.77
C LEU A 110 4.45 -0.57 4.06
N THR A 111 5.78 -0.44 4.06
CA THR A 111 6.51 -0.13 5.30
C THR A 111 6.40 1.35 5.66
N SER A 112 6.78 2.26 4.75
CA SER A 112 6.77 3.71 5.01
C SER A 112 5.43 4.38 4.75
N GLY A 113 4.57 3.80 3.90
CA GLY A 113 3.24 4.36 3.63
C GLY A 113 2.14 3.79 4.51
N LEU A 114 2.26 2.54 4.99
CA LEU A 114 1.17 1.87 5.70
C LEU A 114 1.53 1.53 7.16
N LEU A 115 2.56 0.72 7.41
CA LEU A 115 2.92 0.31 8.77
C LEU A 115 3.37 1.49 9.64
N GLU A 116 4.10 2.45 9.07
CA GLU A 116 4.48 3.70 9.73
C GLU A 116 3.25 4.45 10.25
N ASP A 117 2.28 4.70 9.38
CA ASP A 117 1.07 5.43 9.74
C ASP A 117 0.18 4.64 10.71
N ILE A 118 0.12 3.30 10.61
CA ILE A 118 -0.56 2.49 11.63
C ILE A 118 0.09 2.71 13.01
N GLN A 119 1.42 2.73 13.11
CA GLN A 119 2.09 2.98 14.40
C GLN A 119 1.83 4.39 14.91
N LEU A 120 1.73 5.39 14.03
CA LEU A 120 1.38 6.75 14.41
C LEU A 120 -0.05 6.82 14.95
N PHE A 121 -1.03 6.26 14.24
CA PHE A 121 -2.42 6.23 14.69
C PHE A 121 -2.62 5.47 16.00
N LEU A 122 -1.96 4.32 16.19
CA LEU A 122 -2.04 3.59 17.46
C LEU A 122 -1.47 4.41 18.63
N LYS A 123 -0.40 5.19 18.40
CA LYS A 123 0.15 6.10 19.42
C LYS A 123 -0.83 7.21 19.75
N GLU A 124 -1.49 7.81 18.76
CA GLU A 124 -2.52 8.83 18.95
C GLU A 124 -3.70 8.31 19.77
N GLU A 125 -4.13 7.07 19.51
CA GLU A 125 -5.20 6.38 20.23
C GLU A 125 -4.78 5.78 21.59
N ASN A 126 -3.53 5.98 22.01
CA ASN A 126 -2.94 5.38 23.22
C ASN A 126 -3.05 3.85 23.28
N ILE A 127 -3.00 3.19 22.13
CA ILE A 127 -3.01 1.73 22.02
C ILE A 127 -1.56 1.21 22.05
N PRO A 128 -1.22 0.22 22.90
CA PRO A 128 0.11 -0.38 22.89
C PRO A 128 0.42 -1.03 21.52
N LEU A 129 1.56 -0.65 20.93
CA LEU A 129 2.02 -1.22 19.65
C LEU A 129 2.12 -2.76 19.68
N SER A 130 2.47 -3.33 20.83
CA SER A 130 2.58 -4.77 21.01
C SER A 130 1.25 -5.50 20.82
N THR A 131 0.12 -4.84 21.08
CA THR A 131 -1.20 -5.44 20.88
C THR A 131 -1.51 -5.64 19.41
N PHE A 132 -1.20 -4.64 18.56
CA PHE A 132 -1.37 -4.76 17.13
C PHE A 132 -0.33 -5.69 16.50
N MET A 133 0.93 -5.60 16.94
CA MET A 133 2.03 -6.47 16.49
C MET A 133 1.73 -7.96 16.66
N ALA A 134 0.96 -8.35 17.68
CA ALA A 134 0.57 -9.73 17.90
C ALA A 134 -0.29 -10.32 16.76
N LEU A 135 -0.97 -9.46 15.99
CA LEU A 135 -1.83 -9.85 14.86
C LEU A 135 -1.07 -10.02 13.54
N LEU A 136 0.17 -9.54 13.47
CA LEU A 136 0.97 -9.52 12.25
C LEU A 136 1.59 -10.88 11.92
N GLY A 137 1.76 -11.16 10.62
CA GLY A 137 2.59 -12.25 10.12
C GLY A 137 4.09 -11.99 10.37
N ASP A 138 4.93 -12.98 10.09
CA ASP A 138 6.35 -12.95 10.46
C ASP A 138 7.12 -11.85 9.70
N LYS A 139 6.90 -11.71 8.40
CA LYS A 139 7.57 -10.68 7.60
C LYS A 139 7.05 -9.29 7.95
N SER A 140 5.75 -9.16 8.17
CA SER A 140 5.14 -7.91 8.65
C SER A 140 5.69 -7.50 10.02
N LYS A 141 5.94 -8.45 10.94
CA LYS A 141 6.58 -8.17 12.24
C LYS A 141 8.00 -7.66 12.11
N GLU A 142 8.80 -8.24 11.20
CA GLU A 142 10.15 -7.77 10.92
C GLU A 142 10.14 -6.30 10.43
N ARG A 143 9.22 -6.00 9.50
CA ARG A 143 9.05 -4.64 8.97
C ARG A 143 8.49 -3.68 10.01
N TRP A 144 7.55 -4.13 10.83
CA TRP A 144 7.01 -3.37 11.96
C TRP A 144 8.12 -2.92 12.92
N GLU A 145 9.01 -3.83 13.28
CA GLU A 145 10.13 -3.51 14.18
C GLU A 145 11.11 -2.51 13.54
N THR A 146 11.33 -2.63 12.23
CA THR A 146 12.17 -1.68 11.49
C THR A 146 11.59 -0.26 11.53
N VAL A 147 10.27 -0.14 11.32
CA VAL A 147 9.54 1.14 11.44
C VAL A 147 9.60 1.67 12.87
N ARG A 148 9.42 0.81 13.87
CA ARG A 148 9.46 1.21 15.28
C ARG A 148 10.82 1.83 15.63
N VAL A 149 11.90 1.17 15.22
CA VAL A 149 13.27 1.66 15.40
C VAL A 149 13.52 2.96 14.63
N TYR A 150 12.97 3.12 13.42
CA TYR A 150 13.05 4.39 12.68
C TYR A 150 12.36 5.53 13.45
N LEU A 151 11.12 5.32 13.90
CA LEU A 151 10.33 6.34 14.60
C LEU A 151 10.91 6.70 15.97
N GLU A 152 11.51 5.75 16.68
CA GLU A 152 12.07 5.98 18.02
C GLU A 152 13.51 6.50 18.00
N GLU A 153 14.34 5.99 17.08
CA GLU A 153 15.79 6.23 17.09
C GLU A 153 16.27 7.05 15.89
N GLY A 154 15.40 7.36 14.92
CA GLY A 154 15.75 8.08 13.69
C GLY A 154 16.64 7.27 12.73
N LYS A 155 16.75 5.95 12.92
CA LYS A 155 17.60 5.09 12.09
C LYS A 155 16.92 4.78 10.75
N PRO A 156 17.60 4.96 9.60
CA PRO A 156 16.96 4.80 8.29
C PRO A 156 16.49 3.36 8.06
N ILE A 157 15.30 3.22 7.46
CA ILE A 157 14.73 1.95 7.03
C ILE A 157 15.50 1.43 5.81
N LYS A 158 15.83 0.12 5.83
CA LYS A 158 16.46 -0.56 4.70
C LYS A 158 15.44 -1.47 4.02
N TYR A 159 15.31 -1.31 2.72
CA TYR A 159 14.49 -2.16 1.86
C TYR A 159 15.39 -3.18 1.18
N GLU A 160 14.98 -4.44 1.26
CA GLU A 160 15.60 -5.57 0.56
C GLU A 160 14.56 -6.07 -0.44
#